data_AF-S9QJ01-F1
#
_entry.id   AF-S9QJ01-F1
#
_cell.length_a   1.000
_cell.length_b   1.000
_cell.length_c   1.000
_cell.angle_alpha   90.00
_cell.angle_beta   90.00
_cell.angle_gamma   90.00
#
_symmetry.space_group_name_H-M   'P 1'
#
loop_
_entity.id
_entity.type
_entity.pdbx_description
1 polymer ?
#
loop_
_entity_poly.entity_id
_entity_poly.type
_entity_poly.pdbx_seq_one_letter_code
_entity_poly.pdbx_strand_id
1 'polypeptide(L)'
;MSLSIRSRALGAMLSLGFCALLGAPAAHAASTEACAGGGFRLELPNGRTLSGSARTKLDRRSLPSHGTLRVRGTYVDFDVDVSTFAVYNYTLKATSNPLDITGGVTTVLFAGKVPHLGTQTLEKDDLEVEMGAGDLWLLRRGERIKMKIQAKDCAQGGIFQMEPETETTGATIDFTHTLGPAVFYFTNPYTGKINFGNAQLIRGKDSPQVAAKLVQGERETVWRVTSGGRMGGVLGEDAVENSPPATSCTQDCQAQNRVQGKYDVPDPVYENDGGGIGTGGDDGGGGDD
;
A
#
# COMPACT_ATOMS: atom_id res chain seq x y z
N MET A 1 37.75 61.19 34.54
CA MET A 1 36.74 62.27 34.44
C MET A 1 36.08 62.14 33.07
N SER A 2 34.74 62.09 33.05
CA SER A 2 33.84 62.12 31.88
C SER A 2 33.56 60.84 31.08
N LEU A 3 32.24 60.53 31.06
CA LEU A 3 31.45 59.61 30.22
C LEU A 3 31.41 60.04 28.75
N SER A 4 31.03 59.09 27.85
CA SER A 4 29.88 59.17 26.90
C SER A 4 30.02 58.07 25.83
N ILE A 5 29.25 56.98 25.79
CA ILE A 5 27.86 56.78 25.30
C ILE A 5 27.65 57.02 23.78
N ARG A 6 27.40 55.87 23.10
CA ARG A 6 26.57 55.60 21.90
C ARG A 6 27.05 56.05 20.52
N SER A 7 27.10 55.07 19.61
CA SER A 7 26.37 55.13 18.33
C SER A 7 26.04 53.71 17.85
N ARG A 8 24.75 53.46 17.67
CA ARG A 8 24.16 52.26 17.07
C ARG A 8 24.30 52.36 15.55
N ALA A 9 24.64 51.28 14.86
CA ALA A 9 24.26 51.08 13.47
C ALA A 9 23.82 49.63 13.29
N LEU A 10 22.51 49.47 13.08
CA LEU A 10 21.84 48.27 12.63
C LEU A 10 22.37 47.89 11.24
N GLY A 11 22.84 46.65 11.08
CA GLY A 11 22.94 45.99 9.79
C GLY A 11 22.03 44.77 9.81
N ALA A 12 20.77 44.95 9.38
CA ALA A 12 19.82 43.87 9.27
C ALA A 12 20.23 42.93 8.12
N MET A 13 20.63 41.71 8.45
CA MET A 13 20.75 40.63 7.47
C MET A 13 19.36 40.23 6.99
N LEU A 14 19.06 40.54 5.74
CA LEU A 14 17.88 40.08 5.02
C LEU A 14 18.15 38.62 4.57
N SER A 15 17.92 37.65 5.46
CA SER A 15 17.90 36.23 5.09
C SER A 15 16.56 35.93 4.39
N LEU A 16 16.58 35.86 3.06
CA LEU A 16 15.50 35.25 2.29
C LEU A 16 15.42 33.77 2.68
N GLY A 17 14.46 33.45 3.55
CA GLY A 17 14.04 32.08 3.83
C GLY A 17 13.38 31.48 2.59
N PHE A 18 14.17 30.76 1.79
CA PHE A 18 13.67 29.88 0.76
C PHE A 18 13.09 28.64 1.46
N CYS A 19 11.85 28.76 1.93
CA CYS A 19 11.06 27.64 2.41
C CYS A 19 10.68 26.81 1.16
N ALA A 20 11.59 25.92 0.75
CA ALA A 20 11.28 24.92 -0.26
C ALA A 20 10.12 24.08 0.29
N LEU A 21 8.94 24.30 -0.28
CA LEU A 21 7.79 23.41 -0.22
C LEU A 21 8.27 22.04 -0.69
N LEU A 22 8.68 21.20 0.25
CA LEU A 22 8.77 19.76 0.05
C LEU A 22 7.33 19.28 -0.15
N GLY A 23 6.85 19.38 -1.38
CA GLY A 23 5.68 18.64 -1.82
C GLY A 23 5.93 17.18 -1.48
N ALA A 24 5.09 16.61 -0.63
CA ALA A 24 5.05 15.17 -0.49
C ALA A 24 4.94 14.58 -1.90
N PRO A 25 5.72 13.55 -2.26
CA PRO A 25 5.56 12.92 -3.56
C PRO A 25 4.12 12.43 -3.64
N ALA A 26 3.33 13.03 -4.54
CA ALA A 26 2.12 12.40 -5.01
C ALA A 26 2.56 11.04 -5.55
N ALA A 27 2.08 9.96 -4.94
CA ALA A 27 2.21 8.65 -5.55
C ALA A 27 1.64 8.76 -6.96
N HIS A 28 2.46 8.47 -7.98
CA HIS A 28 1.96 8.36 -9.35
C HIS A 28 0.89 7.27 -9.34
N ALA A 29 -0.36 7.68 -9.50
CA ALA A 29 -1.47 6.76 -9.60
C ALA A 29 -1.39 6.06 -10.96
N ALA A 30 -1.69 4.76 -10.94
CA ALA A 30 -1.96 3.92 -12.10
C ALA A 30 -2.65 4.67 -13.24
N SER A 31 -2.25 4.33 -14.47
CA SER A 31 -2.67 4.92 -15.73
C SER A 31 -4.18 5.23 -15.78
N THR A 32 -4.55 6.35 -16.40
CA THR A 32 -5.95 6.79 -16.54
C THR A 32 -6.84 5.75 -17.23
N GLU A 33 -6.25 4.83 -18.01
CA GLU A 33 -6.95 3.76 -18.72
C GLU A 33 -7.32 2.59 -17.80
N ALA A 34 -6.46 2.21 -16.86
CA ALA A 34 -6.74 1.11 -15.92
C ALA A 34 -7.94 1.43 -15.03
N CYS A 35 -8.17 2.72 -14.74
CA CYS A 35 -9.24 3.19 -13.89
C CYS A 35 -10.49 3.65 -14.67
N ALA A 36 -10.47 3.56 -16.00
CA ALA A 36 -11.59 3.98 -16.84
C ALA A 36 -12.87 3.22 -16.46
N GLY A 37 -13.97 3.94 -16.20
CA GLY A 37 -15.23 3.33 -15.73
C GLY A 37 -15.21 2.82 -14.29
N GLY A 38 -14.14 3.09 -13.53
CA GLY A 38 -14.05 2.81 -12.11
C GLY A 38 -14.98 3.69 -11.28
N GLY A 39 -15.45 3.15 -10.15
CA GLY A 39 -16.33 3.85 -9.23
C GLY A 39 -16.83 2.93 -8.13
N PHE A 40 -16.94 3.49 -6.93
CA PHE A 40 -17.43 2.74 -5.77
C PHE A 40 -18.91 3.04 -5.48
N ARG A 41 -19.54 2.05 -4.86
CA ARG A 41 -20.83 2.09 -4.17
C ARG A 41 -20.63 1.52 -2.78
N LEU A 42 -21.20 2.18 -1.78
CA LEU A 42 -21.15 1.75 -0.39
C LEU A 42 -22.53 1.24 0.02
N GLU A 43 -22.61 0.03 0.55
CA GLU A 43 -23.83 -0.51 1.16
C GLU A 43 -23.60 -0.57 2.67
N LEU A 44 -24.37 0.24 3.39
CA LEU A 44 -24.24 0.43 4.83
C LEU A 44 -24.88 -0.75 5.58
N PRO A 45 -24.47 -0.99 6.85
CA PRO A 45 -25.08 -2.05 7.67
C PRO A 45 -26.60 -1.96 7.82
N ASN A 46 -27.17 -0.76 7.70
CA ASN A 46 -28.60 -0.51 7.78
C ASN A 46 -29.35 -0.66 6.43
N GLY A 47 -28.67 -1.13 5.38
CA GLY A 47 -29.24 -1.33 4.05
C GLY A 47 -29.28 -0.07 3.17
N ARG A 48 -28.90 1.10 3.69
CA ARG A 48 -28.78 2.31 2.86
C ARG A 48 -27.59 2.18 1.92
N THR A 49 -27.71 2.75 0.72
CA THR A 49 -26.64 2.78 -0.28
C THR A 49 -26.17 4.21 -0.54
N LEU A 50 -24.87 4.40 -0.71
CA LEU A 50 -24.24 5.62 -1.22
C LEU A 50 -23.55 5.29 -2.54
N SER A 51 -23.73 6.13 -3.56
CA SER A 51 -23.17 5.93 -4.90
C SER A 51 -22.80 7.25 -5.55
N GLY A 52 -21.89 7.21 -6.51
CA GLY A 52 -21.41 8.41 -7.21
C GLY A 52 -20.48 9.26 -6.34
N SER A 53 -20.23 10.50 -6.76
CA SER A 53 -19.37 11.39 -5.99
C SER A 53 -20.06 11.84 -4.70
N ALA A 54 -19.43 11.60 -3.56
CA ALA A 54 -19.99 11.92 -2.25
C ALA A 54 -18.89 12.40 -1.30
N ARG A 55 -19.17 13.46 -0.54
CA ARG A 55 -18.39 13.87 0.63
C ARG A 55 -19.36 14.03 1.79
N THR A 56 -19.37 13.09 2.72
CA THR A 56 -20.42 13.02 3.74
C THR A 56 -19.93 12.41 5.06
N LYS A 57 -20.71 12.62 6.11
CA LYS A 57 -20.53 11.99 7.42
C LYS A 57 -21.70 11.09 7.72
N LEU A 58 -21.41 9.84 8.07
CA LEU A 58 -22.41 8.86 8.48
C LEU A 58 -22.48 8.87 10.00
N ASP A 59 -23.64 9.27 10.54
CA ASP A 59 -23.88 9.34 11.98
C ASP A 59 -23.48 8.02 12.64
N ARG A 60 -22.62 8.08 13.65
CA ARG A 60 -22.12 6.91 14.39
C ARG A 60 -23.23 6.01 14.93
N ARG A 61 -24.40 6.57 15.28
CA ARG A 61 -25.57 5.83 15.77
C ARG A 61 -26.24 4.98 14.69
N SER A 62 -26.00 5.28 13.42
CA SER A 62 -26.46 4.49 12.28
C SER A 62 -25.52 3.33 11.90
N LEU A 63 -24.38 3.23 12.58
CA LEU A 63 -23.35 2.23 12.37
C LEU A 63 -23.30 1.30 13.59
N PRO A 64 -23.92 0.11 13.54
CA PRO A 64 -23.84 -0.84 14.63
C PRO A 64 -22.38 -1.24 14.88
N SER A 65 -22.06 -1.52 16.14
CA SER A 65 -20.75 -2.06 16.52
C SER A 65 -20.45 -3.32 15.72
N HIS A 66 -19.26 -3.40 15.14
CA HIS A 66 -18.82 -4.45 14.21
C HIS A 66 -19.73 -4.65 12.98
N GLY A 67 -20.47 -3.61 12.60
CA GLY A 67 -21.25 -3.58 11.38
C GLY A 67 -20.36 -3.67 10.13
N THR A 68 -20.84 -4.35 9.10
CA THR A 68 -20.11 -4.46 7.82
C THR A 68 -20.54 -3.35 6.86
N LEU A 69 -19.61 -2.47 6.51
CA LEU A 69 -19.71 -1.59 5.36
C LEU A 69 -19.20 -2.35 4.13
N ARG A 70 -20.07 -2.55 3.14
CA ARG A 70 -19.70 -3.24 1.90
C ARG A 70 -19.27 -2.19 0.87
N VAL A 71 -18.02 -2.27 0.44
CA VAL A 71 -17.46 -1.45 -0.63
C VAL A 71 -17.53 -2.25 -1.92
N ARG A 72 -18.25 -1.74 -2.91
CA ARG A 72 -18.49 -2.41 -4.18
C ARG A 72 -18.02 -1.55 -5.34
N GLY A 73 -17.07 -2.04 -6.11
CA GLY A 73 -16.48 -1.34 -7.26
C GLY A 73 -16.80 -2.01 -8.59
N THR A 74 -16.37 -1.39 -9.67
CA THR A 74 -16.33 -1.98 -11.01
C THR A 74 -15.26 -3.08 -11.06
N TYR A 75 -14.08 -2.82 -10.49
CA TYR A 75 -12.91 -3.70 -10.54
C TYR A 75 -12.57 -4.32 -9.19
N VAL A 76 -12.88 -3.63 -8.09
CA VAL A 76 -12.52 -4.07 -6.74
C VAL A 76 -13.71 -4.06 -5.80
N ASP A 77 -13.95 -5.18 -5.11
CA ASP A 77 -14.90 -5.26 -4.00
C ASP A 77 -14.14 -5.58 -2.69
N PHE A 78 -14.61 -5.03 -1.57
CA PHE A 78 -14.15 -5.44 -0.23
C PHE A 78 -15.16 -5.05 0.85
N ASP A 79 -15.02 -5.64 2.02
CA ASP A 79 -15.86 -5.36 3.19
C ASP A 79 -15.01 -4.70 4.28
N VAL A 80 -15.60 -3.77 5.02
CA VAL A 80 -14.95 -3.06 6.13
C VAL A 80 -15.77 -3.27 7.40
N ASP A 81 -15.15 -3.78 8.45
CA ASP A 81 -15.69 -3.71 9.81
C ASP A 81 -15.59 -2.25 10.28
N VAL A 82 -16.73 -1.61 10.54
CA VAL A 82 -16.75 -0.17 10.82
C VAL A 82 -16.07 0.18 12.15
N SER A 83 -15.94 -0.76 13.08
CA SER A 83 -15.44 -0.53 14.44
C SER A 83 -13.93 -0.70 14.56
N THR A 84 -13.34 -1.46 13.66
CA THR A 84 -11.90 -1.78 13.66
C THR A 84 -11.20 -1.33 12.39
N PHE A 85 -11.94 -1.03 11.32
CA PHE A 85 -11.43 -0.85 9.97
C PHE A 85 -10.72 -2.09 9.41
N ALA A 86 -10.93 -3.27 10.00
CA ALA A 86 -10.52 -4.52 9.38
C ALA A 86 -11.19 -4.67 8.01
N VAL A 87 -10.39 -5.02 7.01
CA VAL A 87 -10.86 -5.23 5.63
C VAL A 87 -10.90 -6.71 5.33
N TYR A 88 -11.99 -7.17 4.71
CA TYR A 88 -12.19 -8.57 4.35
C TYR A 88 -12.57 -8.71 2.88
N ASN A 89 -12.32 -9.90 2.34
CA ASN A 89 -12.75 -10.28 0.99
C ASN A 89 -12.33 -9.27 -0.09
N TYR A 90 -11.12 -8.74 0.00
CA TYR A 90 -10.60 -7.83 -1.03
C TYR A 90 -10.44 -8.61 -2.33
N THR A 91 -11.29 -8.29 -3.30
CA THR A 91 -11.52 -9.10 -4.50
C THR A 91 -11.24 -8.27 -5.73
N LEU A 92 -10.39 -8.80 -6.60
CA LEU A 92 -10.22 -8.30 -7.97
C LEU A 92 -11.27 -8.97 -8.86
N LYS A 93 -12.08 -8.18 -9.55
CA LYS A 93 -13.16 -8.65 -10.41
C LYS A 93 -12.67 -8.80 -11.83
N ALA A 94 -13.09 -9.89 -12.46
CA ALA A 94 -12.92 -10.08 -13.89
C ALA A 94 -13.87 -9.16 -14.67
N THR A 95 -13.37 -7.96 -14.96
CA THR A 95 -14.11 -6.94 -15.70
C THR A 95 -13.32 -6.58 -16.95
N SER A 96 -14.00 -6.45 -18.10
CA SER A 96 -13.35 -6.13 -19.36
C SER A 96 -12.67 -4.75 -19.30
N ASN A 97 -11.34 -4.77 -19.36
CA ASN A 97 -10.47 -3.61 -19.49
C ASN A 97 -9.16 -4.08 -20.14
N PRO A 98 -8.53 -3.32 -21.05
CA PRO A 98 -7.26 -3.71 -21.68
C PRO A 98 -6.12 -3.99 -20.69
N LEU A 99 -6.22 -3.46 -19.46
CA LEU A 99 -5.24 -3.60 -18.40
C LEU A 99 -5.73 -4.52 -17.27
N ASP A 100 -6.70 -5.41 -17.54
CA ASP A 100 -7.13 -6.45 -16.59
C ASP A 100 -5.96 -7.37 -16.20
N ILE A 101 -5.73 -7.51 -14.89
CA ILE A 101 -4.70 -8.41 -14.34
C ILE A 101 -5.28 -9.73 -13.82
N THR A 102 -6.60 -9.91 -13.93
CA THR A 102 -7.27 -11.10 -13.42
C THR A 102 -7.26 -12.26 -14.42
N GLY A 103 -7.00 -11.99 -15.69
CA GLY A 103 -7.03 -13.00 -16.76
C GLY A 103 -8.44 -13.56 -16.96
N GLY A 104 -9.48 -12.73 -16.72
CA GLY A 104 -10.87 -13.15 -16.78
C GLY A 104 -11.37 -13.97 -15.58
N VAL A 105 -10.59 -14.08 -14.49
CA VAL A 105 -10.98 -14.85 -13.29
C VAL A 105 -11.07 -13.96 -12.06
N THR A 106 -12.28 -13.75 -11.55
CA THR A 106 -12.50 -13.01 -10.30
C THR A 106 -11.77 -13.71 -9.14
N THR A 107 -10.93 -12.97 -8.43
CA THR A 107 -9.99 -13.53 -7.45
C THR A 107 -10.04 -12.74 -6.15
N VAL A 108 -10.29 -13.44 -5.03
CA VAL A 108 -10.07 -12.88 -3.69
C VAL A 108 -8.56 -12.76 -3.47
N LEU A 109 -8.05 -11.52 -3.45
CA LEU A 109 -6.64 -11.22 -3.25
C LEU A 109 -6.25 -11.31 -1.77
N PHE A 110 -7.04 -10.68 -0.90
CA PHE A 110 -6.88 -10.76 0.55
C PHE A 110 -8.17 -11.28 1.18
N ALA A 111 -8.05 -12.38 1.91
CA ALA A 111 -9.11 -12.83 2.81
C ALA A 111 -9.30 -11.81 3.95
N GLY A 112 -8.21 -11.22 4.44
CA GLY A 112 -8.24 -10.21 5.50
C GLY A 112 -7.04 -9.27 5.49
N LYS A 113 -7.28 -8.03 5.90
CA LYS A 113 -6.27 -7.04 6.33
C LYS A 113 -6.75 -6.45 7.65
N VAL A 114 -6.21 -6.95 8.74
CA VAL A 114 -6.76 -6.75 10.08
C VAL A 114 -5.78 -5.94 10.93
N PRO A 115 -6.14 -4.71 11.34
CA PRO A 115 -5.39 -3.97 12.35
C PRO A 115 -5.69 -4.51 13.75
N HIS A 116 -4.65 -4.70 14.57
CA HIS A 116 -4.77 -5.19 15.95
C HIS A 116 -4.89 -4.01 16.91
N LEU A 117 -6.12 -3.60 17.21
CA LEU A 117 -6.40 -2.42 18.04
C LEU A 117 -6.47 -2.72 19.55
N GLY A 118 -6.34 -4.00 19.94
CA GLY A 118 -6.57 -4.44 21.31
C GLY A 118 -8.02 -4.21 21.72
N THR A 119 -8.23 -3.46 22.81
CA THR A 119 -9.57 -3.11 23.30
C THR A 119 -10.12 -1.80 22.72
N GLN A 120 -9.37 -1.13 21.84
CA GLN A 120 -9.80 0.13 21.23
C GLN A 120 -10.76 -0.13 20.06
N THR A 121 -11.72 0.77 19.88
CA THR A 121 -12.60 0.81 18.71
C THR A 121 -12.56 2.19 18.08
N LEU A 122 -13.01 2.29 16.83
CA LEU A 122 -13.13 3.52 16.05
C LEU A 122 -14.55 4.12 16.15
N GLU A 123 -15.28 3.86 17.23
CA GLU A 123 -16.71 4.19 17.32
C GLU A 123 -17.00 5.57 17.94
N LYS A 124 -15.96 6.35 18.30
CA LYS A 124 -16.14 7.64 18.97
C LYS A 124 -16.87 8.64 18.10
N ASP A 125 -16.44 8.78 16.84
CA ASP A 125 -16.99 9.76 15.91
C ASP A 125 -17.74 9.09 14.73
N ASP A 126 -18.42 9.95 13.97
CA ASP A 126 -19.02 9.61 12.68
C ASP A 126 -17.97 9.04 11.70
N LEU A 127 -18.45 8.22 10.76
CA LEU A 127 -17.62 7.77 9.64
C LEU A 127 -17.63 8.84 8.55
N GLU A 128 -16.46 9.41 8.26
CA GLU A 128 -16.29 10.32 7.12
C GLU A 128 -16.03 9.51 5.85
N VAL A 129 -16.76 9.85 4.80
CA VAL A 129 -16.69 9.21 3.49
C VAL A 129 -16.43 10.27 2.44
N GLU A 130 -15.37 10.09 1.66
CA GLU A 130 -15.17 10.80 0.40
C GLU A 130 -15.03 9.77 -0.73
N MET A 131 -15.80 9.94 -1.81
CA MET A 131 -15.83 9.02 -2.93
C MET A 131 -16.04 9.83 -4.21
N GLY A 132 -15.38 9.43 -5.30
CA GLY A 132 -15.53 10.09 -6.59
C GLY A 132 -14.40 9.75 -7.55
N ALA A 133 -14.67 9.73 -8.85
CA ALA A 133 -13.68 9.46 -9.90
C ALA A 133 -12.87 8.14 -9.69
N GLY A 134 -13.51 7.12 -9.11
CA GLY A 134 -12.86 5.84 -8.80
C GLY A 134 -12.06 5.84 -7.50
N ASP A 135 -11.93 6.98 -6.80
CA ASP A 135 -11.29 7.06 -5.48
C ASP A 135 -12.30 6.85 -4.36
N LEU A 136 -11.83 6.27 -3.25
CA LEU A 136 -12.54 6.13 -1.99
C LEU A 136 -11.61 6.45 -0.82
N TRP A 137 -12.14 7.26 0.10
CA TRP A 137 -11.51 7.67 1.33
C TRP A 137 -12.50 7.42 2.46
N LEU A 138 -12.10 6.60 3.43
CA LEU A 138 -12.85 6.37 4.66
C LEU A 138 -11.99 6.84 5.83
N LEU A 139 -12.57 7.59 6.75
CA LEU A 139 -11.88 8.04 7.95
C LEU A 139 -12.78 7.85 9.16
N ARG A 140 -12.27 7.19 10.20
CA ARG A 140 -13.00 7.03 11.47
C ARG A 140 -12.08 7.18 12.67
N ARG A 141 -12.63 7.65 13.78
CA ARG A 141 -11.89 7.98 15.01
C ARG A 141 -12.47 7.22 16.19
N GLY A 142 -11.56 6.65 16.97
CA GLY A 142 -11.76 6.14 18.31
C GLY A 142 -11.29 7.14 19.37
N GLU A 143 -11.20 6.68 20.61
CA GLU A 143 -10.76 7.53 21.72
C GLU A 143 -9.33 8.04 21.58
N ARG A 144 -8.41 7.19 21.12
CA ARG A 144 -6.96 7.48 21.07
C ARG A 144 -6.33 7.09 19.73
N ILE A 145 -7.15 6.72 18.76
CA ILE A 145 -6.72 6.23 17.46
C ILE A 145 -7.66 6.75 16.36
N LYS A 146 -7.09 7.10 15.23
CA LYS A 146 -7.76 7.43 13.97
C LYS A 146 -7.24 6.45 12.92
N MET A 147 -8.13 5.96 12.06
CA MET A 147 -7.74 5.17 10.91
C MET A 147 -8.34 5.73 9.64
N LYS A 148 -7.54 5.67 8.57
CA LYS A 148 -7.94 6.02 7.22
C LYS A 148 -7.76 4.81 6.30
N ILE A 149 -8.74 4.59 5.41
CA ILE A 149 -8.61 3.70 4.26
C ILE A 149 -8.65 4.57 3.00
N GLN A 150 -7.70 4.35 2.11
CA GLN A 150 -7.74 4.88 0.76
C GLN A 150 -7.79 3.71 -0.22
N ALA A 151 -8.67 3.78 -1.20
CA ALA A 151 -8.80 2.78 -2.24
C ALA A 151 -9.04 3.43 -3.60
N LYS A 152 -8.55 2.81 -4.67
CA LYS A 152 -8.85 3.21 -6.05
C LYS A 152 -9.37 2.02 -6.85
N ASP A 153 -10.48 2.23 -7.54
CA ASP A 153 -11.14 1.20 -8.36
C ASP A 153 -10.56 1.17 -9.77
N CYS A 154 -9.56 0.31 -10.00
CA CYS A 154 -8.90 0.15 -11.29
C CYS A 154 -8.73 -1.34 -11.63
N ALA A 155 -8.67 -1.65 -12.92
CA ALA A 155 -8.50 -3.02 -13.44
C ALA A 155 -7.19 -3.69 -12.99
N GLN A 156 -6.14 -2.89 -12.78
CA GLN A 156 -4.88 -3.34 -12.17
C GLN A 156 -4.95 -3.39 -10.63
N GLY A 157 -6.15 -3.31 -10.04
CA GLY A 157 -6.41 -3.33 -8.60
C GLY A 157 -6.10 -2.06 -7.82
N GLY A 158 -5.52 -1.04 -8.47
CA GLY A 158 -5.39 0.33 -7.96
C GLY A 158 -4.51 0.47 -6.72
N ILE A 159 -4.63 1.63 -6.06
CA ILE A 159 -3.99 1.89 -4.76
C ILE A 159 -4.94 1.40 -3.66
N PHE A 160 -4.44 0.64 -2.69
CA PHE A 160 -5.12 0.41 -1.42
C PHE A 160 -4.18 0.70 -0.26
N GLN A 161 -4.61 1.51 0.72
CA GLN A 161 -3.80 1.92 1.87
C GLN A 161 -4.65 1.95 3.15
N MET A 162 -4.07 1.52 4.25
CA MET A 162 -4.58 1.67 5.61
C MET A 162 -3.58 2.46 6.44
N GLU A 163 -4.04 3.52 7.10
CA GLU A 163 -3.17 4.47 7.80
C GLU A 163 -3.68 4.66 9.24
N PRO A 164 -2.97 4.09 10.24
CA PRO A 164 -3.26 4.35 11.65
C PRO A 164 -2.55 5.61 12.13
N GLU A 165 -3.22 6.39 12.97
CA GLU A 165 -2.64 7.50 13.71
C GLU A 165 -3.17 7.48 15.13
N THR A 166 -2.26 7.40 16.11
CA THR A 166 -2.56 7.42 17.53
C THR A 166 -2.07 8.71 18.16
N GLU A 167 -2.67 9.10 19.29
CA GLU A 167 -2.25 10.30 20.04
C GLU A 167 -0.83 10.21 20.62
N THR A 168 -0.29 9.00 20.77
CA THR A 168 1.07 8.77 21.28
C THR A 168 2.08 8.70 20.14
N THR A 169 3.04 9.62 20.13
CA THR A 169 4.17 9.60 19.19
C THR A 169 4.95 8.29 19.30
N GLY A 170 5.21 7.65 18.17
CA GLY A 170 5.98 6.40 18.10
C GLY A 170 5.22 5.14 18.55
N ALA A 171 3.95 5.26 18.97
CA ALA A 171 3.12 4.07 19.17
C ALA A 171 2.92 3.31 17.85
N THR A 172 2.67 2.01 17.96
CA THR A 172 2.59 1.12 16.81
C THR A 172 1.31 0.30 16.83
N ILE A 173 0.82 -0.06 15.64
CA ILE A 173 -0.30 -0.96 15.43
C ILE A 173 0.19 -2.08 14.52
N ASP A 174 -0.02 -3.33 14.95
CA ASP A 174 0.30 -4.49 14.12
C ASP A 174 -0.87 -4.75 13.15
N PHE A 175 -0.56 -5.14 11.91
CA PHE A 175 -1.52 -5.51 10.87
C PHE A 175 -1.24 -6.92 10.41
N THR A 176 -2.25 -7.78 10.42
CA THR A 176 -2.20 -9.09 9.76
C THR A 176 -2.83 -8.99 8.38
N HIS A 177 -2.06 -9.29 7.34
CA HIS A 177 -2.57 -9.49 6.00
C HIS A 177 -2.62 -10.99 5.70
N THR A 178 -3.81 -11.49 5.38
CA THR A 178 -4.05 -12.87 4.99
C THR A 178 -4.51 -12.91 3.53
N LEU A 179 -3.75 -13.57 2.66
CA LEU A 179 -4.07 -13.74 1.26
C LEU A 179 -5.27 -14.66 1.06
N GLY A 180 -5.99 -14.45 -0.04
CA GLY A 180 -7.01 -15.39 -0.50
C GLY A 180 -6.41 -16.72 -0.97
N PRO A 181 -7.23 -17.76 -1.15
CA PRO A 181 -6.76 -19.13 -1.39
C PRO A 181 -6.03 -19.32 -2.73
N ALA A 182 -6.24 -18.44 -3.70
CA ALA A 182 -5.63 -18.51 -5.03
C ALA A 182 -4.32 -17.72 -5.14
N VAL A 183 -3.86 -17.11 -4.05
CA VAL A 183 -2.72 -16.19 -4.04
C VAL A 183 -1.74 -16.62 -2.94
N PHE A 184 -0.45 -16.48 -3.21
CA PHE A 184 0.62 -16.79 -2.27
C PHE A 184 1.65 -15.67 -2.21
N TYR A 185 2.30 -15.54 -1.06
CA TYR A 185 3.45 -14.67 -0.89
C TYR A 185 4.70 -15.32 -1.48
N PHE A 186 5.55 -14.50 -2.07
CA PHE A 186 6.88 -14.89 -2.51
C PHE A 186 7.85 -13.73 -2.33
N THR A 187 9.13 -14.04 -2.20
CA THR A 187 10.17 -13.02 -2.22
C THR A 187 10.64 -12.85 -3.64
N ASN A 188 10.59 -11.62 -4.17
CA ASN A 188 11.14 -11.33 -5.47
C ASN A 188 12.68 -11.52 -5.42
N PRO A 189 13.28 -12.41 -6.23
CA PRO A 189 14.70 -12.73 -6.13
C PRO A 189 15.61 -11.57 -6.56
N TYR A 190 15.12 -10.63 -7.36
CA TYR A 190 15.87 -9.48 -7.85
C TYR A 190 15.84 -8.30 -6.87
N THR A 191 14.70 -8.08 -6.21
CA THR A 191 14.51 -6.92 -5.32
C THR A 191 14.56 -7.25 -3.83
N GLY A 192 14.47 -8.53 -3.46
CA GLY A 192 14.32 -8.99 -2.08
C GLY A 192 12.99 -8.60 -1.42
N LYS A 193 12.07 -7.99 -2.18
CA LYS A 193 10.78 -7.49 -1.67
C LYS A 193 9.77 -8.62 -1.53
N ILE A 194 8.78 -8.38 -0.67
CA ILE A 194 7.68 -9.32 -0.43
C ILE A 194 6.56 -9.01 -1.41
N ASN A 195 6.43 -9.90 -2.37
CA ASN A 195 5.41 -9.86 -3.39
C ASN A 195 4.34 -10.90 -3.07
N PHE A 196 3.18 -10.73 -3.67
CA PHE A 196 2.12 -11.72 -3.68
C PHE A 196 1.56 -11.84 -5.09
N GLY A 197 1.03 -13.01 -5.42
CA GLY A 197 0.50 -13.27 -6.75
C GLY A 197 0.00 -14.68 -6.89
N ASN A 198 -0.33 -15.05 -8.12
CA ASN A 198 -0.71 -16.40 -8.49
C ASN A 198 0.17 -16.90 -9.65
N ALA A 199 -0.02 -18.15 -10.07
CA ALA A 199 0.74 -18.72 -11.19
C ALA A 199 0.35 -18.10 -12.56
N GLN A 200 -0.71 -17.30 -12.60
CA GLN A 200 -1.25 -16.66 -13.79
C GLN A 200 -0.72 -15.22 -13.88
N LEU A 201 -1.61 -14.23 -13.95
CA LEU A 201 -1.31 -12.83 -14.28
C LEU A 201 -1.19 -11.90 -13.05
N ILE A 202 -1.76 -12.28 -11.89
CA ILE A 202 -1.80 -11.39 -10.74
C ILE A 202 -0.41 -11.26 -10.14
N ARG A 203 0.10 -10.03 -10.08
CA ARG A 203 1.32 -9.66 -9.37
C ARG A 203 1.05 -8.43 -8.52
N GLY A 204 1.49 -8.47 -7.27
CA GLY A 204 1.38 -7.40 -6.31
C GLY A 204 2.52 -7.44 -5.29
N LYS A 205 2.59 -6.40 -4.47
CA LYS A 205 3.46 -6.36 -3.29
C LYS A 205 2.80 -5.59 -2.16
N ASP A 206 3.11 -5.99 -0.93
CA ASP A 206 2.80 -5.15 0.21
C ASP A 206 3.66 -3.87 0.11
N SER A 207 3.06 -2.72 0.44
CA SER A 207 3.67 -1.39 0.28
C SER A 207 3.72 -0.66 1.63
N PRO A 208 4.62 -1.08 2.54
CA PRO A 208 4.77 -0.46 3.85
C PRO A 208 5.38 0.95 3.75
N GLN A 209 4.99 1.85 4.65
CA GLN A 209 5.72 3.09 4.95
C GLN A 209 5.75 3.27 6.46
N VAL A 210 6.94 3.49 7.01
CA VAL A 210 7.17 3.53 8.47
C VAL A 210 6.58 2.27 9.15
N ALA A 211 6.82 1.12 8.54
CA ALA A 211 6.37 -0.17 9.04
C ALA A 211 7.46 -1.23 8.93
N ALA A 212 7.52 -2.11 9.93
CA ALA A 212 8.49 -3.21 10.01
C ALA A 212 7.76 -4.55 9.86
N LYS A 213 8.30 -5.44 9.02
CA LYS A 213 7.79 -6.80 8.89
C LYS A 213 8.15 -7.61 10.14
N LEU A 214 7.15 -8.23 10.76
CA LEU A 214 7.35 -9.12 11.91
C LEU A 214 7.30 -10.59 11.50
N VAL A 215 6.34 -10.96 10.66
CA VAL A 215 6.10 -12.35 10.24
C VAL A 215 5.83 -12.39 8.74
N GLN A 216 6.28 -13.47 8.10
CA GLN A 216 5.87 -13.85 6.76
C GLN A 216 5.77 -15.38 6.68
N GLY A 217 4.59 -15.85 6.33
CA GLY A 217 4.33 -17.21 5.88
C GLY A 217 3.86 -17.21 4.42
N GLU A 218 3.44 -18.36 3.93
CA GLU A 218 3.01 -18.54 2.53
C GLU A 218 1.76 -17.73 2.17
N ARG A 219 0.89 -17.46 3.15
CA ARG A 219 -0.38 -16.74 2.96
C ARG A 219 -0.63 -15.62 3.94
N GLU A 220 0.30 -15.40 4.86
CA GLU A 220 0.11 -14.39 5.91
C GLU A 220 1.36 -13.56 6.09
N THR A 221 1.19 -12.26 6.29
CA THR A 221 2.23 -11.39 6.81
C THR A 221 1.71 -10.61 8.01
N VAL A 222 2.62 -10.27 8.92
CA VAL A 222 2.36 -9.35 10.03
C VAL A 222 3.30 -8.16 9.92
N TRP A 223 2.75 -6.95 9.98
CA TRP A 223 3.49 -5.70 9.86
C TRP A 223 3.23 -4.80 11.05
N ARG A 224 4.28 -4.30 11.68
CA ARG A 224 4.20 -3.29 12.73
C ARG A 224 4.27 -1.90 12.13
N VAL A 225 3.20 -1.13 12.23
CA VAL A 225 3.07 0.19 11.62
C VAL A 225 3.17 1.25 12.70
N THR A 226 4.11 2.17 12.57
CA THR A 226 4.19 3.33 13.47
C THR A 226 3.05 4.29 13.18
N SER A 227 2.51 4.94 14.21
CA SER A 227 1.53 6.03 14.09
C SER A 227 1.96 7.05 13.01
N GLY A 228 1.06 7.34 12.07
CA GLY A 228 1.32 8.20 10.91
C GLY A 228 1.96 7.48 9.71
N GLY A 229 2.27 6.19 9.84
CA GLY A 229 2.70 5.31 8.76
C GLY A 229 1.52 4.74 7.97
N ARG A 230 1.81 3.80 7.06
CA ARG A 230 0.78 3.12 6.26
C ARG A 230 1.16 1.69 5.93
N MET A 231 0.11 0.86 5.78
CA MET A 231 0.18 -0.45 5.15
C MET A 231 -0.79 -0.52 4.00
N GLY A 232 -0.28 -0.86 2.83
CA GLY A 232 -1.10 -0.99 1.64
C GLY A 232 -0.58 -2.04 0.70
N GLY A 233 -1.10 -2.00 -0.52
CA GLY A 233 -0.64 -2.83 -1.62
C GLY A 233 -0.51 -2.00 -2.89
N VAL A 234 0.40 -2.42 -3.75
CA VAL A 234 0.41 -2.03 -5.16
C VAL A 234 0.37 -3.30 -6.01
N LEU A 235 -0.21 -3.21 -7.18
CA LEU A 235 -0.53 -4.30 -8.10
C LEU A 235 -0.08 -3.94 -9.51
N GLY A 236 0.01 -4.93 -10.39
CA GLY A 236 0.39 -4.74 -11.78
C GLY A 236 1.85 -4.35 -11.95
N GLU A 237 2.13 -3.47 -12.90
CA GLU A 237 3.49 -3.00 -13.24
C GLU A 237 4.23 -2.39 -12.03
N ASP A 238 3.53 -1.58 -11.23
CA ASP A 238 4.05 -0.96 -9.99
C ASP A 238 4.47 -1.97 -8.91
N ALA A 239 4.05 -3.23 -9.04
CA ALA A 239 4.48 -4.31 -8.14
C ALA A 239 5.88 -4.85 -8.48
N VAL A 240 6.34 -4.61 -9.70
CA VAL A 240 7.61 -5.12 -10.25
C VAL A 240 8.59 -3.97 -10.47
N GLU A 241 8.12 -2.83 -10.97
CA GLU A 241 8.95 -1.64 -11.18
C GLU A 241 9.13 -0.84 -9.87
N ASN A 242 10.38 -0.69 -9.44
CA ASN A 242 10.86 0.37 -8.55
C ASN A 242 9.92 0.89 -7.45
N SER A 243 10.01 0.27 -6.28
CA SER A 243 9.80 1.06 -5.05
C SER A 243 11.15 1.50 -4.47
N PRO A 244 11.29 2.75 -4.03
CA PRO A 244 12.52 3.20 -3.40
C PRO A 244 12.85 2.32 -2.18
N PRO A 245 14.14 2.02 -1.94
CA PRO A 245 14.56 1.20 -0.82
C PRO A 245 14.27 1.89 0.53
N ALA A 246 14.00 1.10 1.57
CA ALA A 246 14.05 1.58 2.95
C ALA A 246 15.51 1.87 3.33
N THR A 247 15.81 3.07 3.83
CA THR A 247 17.14 3.46 4.31
C THR A 247 17.47 2.74 5.63
N SER A 248 18.64 2.09 5.74
CA SER A 248 19.04 1.35 6.95
C SER A 248 20.18 2.00 7.73
N CYS A 249 20.04 1.96 9.07
CA CYS A 249 21.01 2.23 10.13
C CYS A 249 22.35 1.47 9.95
N THR A 250 23.42 2.01 10.55
CA THR A 250 24.83 1.78 10.20
C THR A 250 25.69 1.19 11.33
N GLN A 251 25.39 -0.02 11.85
CA GLN A 251 26.34 -1.16 11.91
C GLN A 251 25.86 -2.35 12.80
N ASP A 252 26.28 -3.57 12.41
CA ASP A 252 25.98 -4.93 12.95
C ASP A 252 24.53 -5.46 12.86
N CYS A 253 23.83 -5.19 11.76
CA CYS A 253 22.54 -5.83 11.47
C CYS A 253 22.71 -7.07 10.58
N GLN A 254 22.35 -8.26 11.09
CA GLN A 254 22.18 -9.48 10.30
C GLN A 254 20.90 -10.20 10.76
N ALA A 255 20.07 -10.63 9.79
CA ALA A 255 19.00 -11.60 9.98
C ALA A 255 18.69 -12.34 8.65
N GLN A 256 19.72 -12.68 7.87
CA GLN A 256 19.54 -13.67 6.81
C GLN A 256 19.53 -15.05 7.45
N ASN A 257 18.41 -15.76 7.37
CA ASN A 257 18.30 -17.21 7.05
C ASN A 257 16.99 -17.81 7.56
N ARG A 258 16.06 -18.05 6.62
CA ARG A 258 15.32 -19.31 6.35
C ARG A 258 14.04 -18.97 5.57
N VAL A 259 14.08 -19.14 4.25
CA VAL A 259 12.89 -19.09 3.38
C VAL A 259 12.89 -20.37 2.55
N GLN A 260 11.79 -21.12 2.57
CA GLN A 260 11.50 -22.19 1.62
C GLN A 260 10.40 -21.69 0.67
N GLY A 261 10.68 -21.79 -0.63
CA GLY A 261 9.79 -21.34 -1.71
C GLY A 261 10.54 -20.46 -2.72
N LYS A 262 10.79 -21.00 -3.91
CA LYS A 262 11.35 -20.30 -5.08
C LYS A 262 10.25 -20.25 -6.14
N TYR A 263 9.90 -19.06 -6.63
CA TYR A 263 9.07 -18.88 -7.81
C TYR A 263 9.99 -18.30 -8.90
N ASP A 264 10.17 -19.03 -10.00
CA ASP A 264 10.92 -18.51 -11.14
C ASP A 264 10.04 -17.46 -11.81
N VAL A 265 10.43 -16.18 -11.69
CA VAL A 265 9.73 -15.06 -12.31
C VAL A 265 10.17 -14.99 -13.77
N PRO A 266 9.29 -15.26 -14.75
CA PRO A 266 9.57 -14.91 -16.13
C PRO A 266 9.28 -13.42 -16.27
N ASP A 267 10.31 -12.58 -16.26
CA ASP A 267 10.17 -11.14 -16.47
C ASP A 267 10.87 -10.71 -17.77
N PRO A 268 10.12 -10.27 -18.81
CA PRO A 268 10.70 -9.77 -20.06
C PRO A 268 11.46 -8.44 -19.91
N VAL A 269 11.32 -7.71 -18.79
CA VAL A 269 12.10 -6.49 -18.49
C VAL A 269 13.59 -6.83 -18.29
N TYR A 270 13.92 -8.06 -17.87
CA TYR A 270 15.29 -8.50 -17.64
C TYR A 270 15.82 -9.50 -18.69
N GLU A 271 14.98 -9.98 -19.61
CA GLU A 271 15.43 -10.87 -20.69
C GLU A 271 16.24 -10.15 -21.78
N ASN A 272 16.21 -8.81 -21.83
CA ASN A 272 16.88 -8.04 -22.90
C ASN A 272 18.25 -7.47 -22.54
N ASP A 273 18.74 -7.65 -21.31
CA ASP A 273 20.14 -7.35 -20.99
C ASP A 273 21.01 -8.57 -21.33
N GLY A 274 21.15 -8.80 -22.64
CA GLY A 274 22.02 -9.78 -23.26
C GLY A 274 23.48 -9.58 -22.85
N GLY A 275 23.84 -10.05 -21.67
CA GLY A 275 25.21 -10.28 -21.24
C GLY A 275 25.72 -11.54 -21.92
N GLY A 276 26.36 -11.37 -23.07
CA GLY A 276 27.08 -12.43 -23.76
C GLY A 276 28.04 -13.14 -22.82
N ILE A 277 27.71 -14.39 -22.47
CA ILE A 277 28.67 -15.33 -21.92
C ILE A 277 29.56 -15.74 -23.09
N GLY A 278 30.74 -15.11 -23.14
CA GLY A 278 31.84 -15.57 -23.97
C GLY A 278 32.11 -17.03 -23.62
N THR A 279 31.78 -17.92 -24.54
CA THR A 279 32.27 -19.30 -24.51
C THR A 279 33.76 -19.24 -24.81
N GLY A 280 34.56 -19.33 -23.75
CA GLY A 280 35.95 -19.75 -23.87
C GLY A 280 35.97 -21.15 -24.47
N GLY A 281 36.38 -21.24 -25.74
CA GLY A 281 36.83 -22.46 -26.37
C GLY A 281 38.35 -22.39 -26.47
N ASP A 282 39.04 -23.03 -25.53
CA ASP A 282 40.35 -23.59 -25.79
C ASP A 282 40.12 -24.87 -26.61
N ASP A 283 40.73 -24.96 -27.79
CA ASP A 283 41.32 -26.19 -28.32
C ASP A 283 42.18 -25.81 -29.55
N GLY A 284 43.45 -26.18 -29.47
CA GLY A 284 44.47 -25.78 -30.42
C GLY A 284 44.61 -26.68 -31.65
N GLY A 285 45.48 -26.22 -32.55
CA GLY A 285 46.39 -27.10 -33.27
C GLY A 285 46.00 -27.51 -34.70
N GLY A 286 46.62 -26.83 -35.67
CA GLY A 286 47.41 -27.49 -36.72
C GLY A 286 46.70 -27.91 -38.02
N GLY A 287 47.34 -27.55 -39.14
CA GLY A 287 47.41 -28.42 -40.34
C GLY A 287 46.77 -27.88 -41.62
N ASP A 288 47.64 -27.49 -42.54
CA ASP A 288 47.66 -27.82 -43.97
C ASP A 288 46.55 -27.26 -44.91
N ASP A 289 46.88 -26.17 -45.63
CA ASP A 289 47.24 -26.12 -47.07
C ASP A 289 47.29 -24.67 -47.59
#